data_AF-A0A3A8RFX4-F1
#
_entry.id   AF-A0A3A8RFX4-F1
#
_cell.length_a   1.000
_cell.length_b   1.000
_cell.length_c   1.000
_cell.angle_alpha   90.00
_cell.angle_beta   90.00
_cell.angle_gamma   90.00
#
_symmetry.space_group_name_H-M   'P 1'
#
loop_
_entity.id
_entity.type
_entity.pdbx_description
1 polymer ?
#
loop_
_entity_poly.entity_id
_entity_poly.type
_entity_poly.pdbx_seq_one_letter_code
_entity_poly.pdbx_strand_id
1 'polypeptide(L)'
;MSSSRRDFFKKLLGTGVVVAGLPPACAPNIDPSPVLDVTTPGEDGIVSLVVQRYPDLSRAGGSVTLRFPKESGQENLLVVHPSADTYAVLSATCTHVGCPMGFDGTEAVCPCHLSKFSLDGQVTQEPATVPLKTYVATYNAGTQVLSINLKAGSDNFPSVVDGKVTLTFAEFPDLQNTGGMVSGNPTGYGKTIFVFKLADGSYSAVDSVCTHQGCEVGFDAGLDELLCPCHASTFSKTGVVDPGGAATVNLKTFTATADASGVVVSIA
;
A
#
# COMPACT_ATOMS: atom_id res chain seq x y z
N MET A 1 -11.79 -76.25 -7.68
CA MET A 1 -12.79 -75.29 -8.18
C MET A 1 -13.62 -74.78 -7.00
N SER A 2 -13.87 -73.47 -6.97
CA SER A 2 -14.75 -72.72 -6.06
C SER A 2 -14.35 -72.63 -4.57
N SER A 3 -13.64 -71.55 -4.21
CA SER A 3 -13.63 -71.02 -2.84
C SER A 3 -14.57 -69.81 -2.76
N SER A 4 -15.54 -69.86 -1.84
CA SER A 4 -16.56 -68.81 -1.68
C SER A 4 -16.07 -67.65 -0.80
N ARG A 5 -16.48 -66.42 -1.15
CA ARG A 5 -16.08 -65.13 -0.56
C ARG A 5 -16.62 -64.86 0.86
N ARG A 6 -16.77 -65.87 1.72
CA ARG A 6 -17.45 -65.72 3.03
C ARG A 6 -16.62 -65.96 4.29
N ASP A 7 -15.33 -66.25 4.20
CA ASP A 7 -14.51 -66.59 5.38
C ASP A 7 -13.42 -65.57 5.78
N PHE A 8 -13.42 -64.35 5.23
CA PHE A 8 -12.35 -63.38 5.54
C PHE A 8 -12.64 -62.46 6.74
N PHE A 9 -13.80 -62.54 7.39
CA PHE A 9 -14.24 -61.53 8.37
C PHE A 9 -14.21 -61.94 9.86
N LYS A 10 -13.46 -62.97 10.26
CA LYS A 10 -13.56 -63.49 11.64
C LYS A 10 -12.30 -63.54 12.51
N LYS A 11 -11.21 -62.83 12.20
CA LYS A 11 -10.12 -62.66 13.18
C LYS A 11 -9.45 -61.30 13.06
N LEU A 12 -9.78 -60.40 13.99
CA LEU A 12 -8.89 -59.38 14.58
C LEU A 12 -9.65 -58.66 15.71
N LEU A 13 -9.60 -59.23 16.91
CA LEU A 13 -9.85 -58.50 18.16
C LEU A 13 -8.54 -57.77 18.49
N GLY A 14 -8.40 -56.54 17.99
CA GLY A 14 -7.34 -55.62 18.35
C GLY A 14 -7.92 -54.49 19.19
N THR A 15 -7.26 -54.17 20.31
CA THR A 15 -7.55 -53.03 21.18
C THR A 15 -7.50 -51.72 20.39
N GLY A 16 -8.66 -51.24 19.96
CA GLY A 16 -8.80 -49.98 19.25
C GLY A 16 -8.83 -48.80 20.23
N VAL A 17 -7.74 -48.03 20.27
CA VAL A 17 -7.76 -46.68 20.83
C VAL A 17 -8.61 -45.82 19.89
N VAL A 18 -9.75 -45.35 20.37
CA VAL A 18 -10.56 -44.33 19.67
C VAL A 18 -9.81 -43.02 19.82
N VAL A 19 -8.92 -42.71 18.87
CA VAL A 19 -8.45 -41.34 18.68
C VAL A 19 -9.63 -40.61 18.06
N ALA A 20 -10.27 -39.74 18.83
CA ALA A 20 -11.27 -38.81 18.29
C ALA A 20 -10.57 -37.96 17.22
N GLY A 21 -10.76 -38.32 15.96
CA GLY A 21 -10.30 -37.51 14.84
C GLY A 21 -10.97 -36.16 14.95
N LEU A 22 -10.17 -35.10 15.04
CA LEU A 22 -10.63 -33.73 14.81
C LEU A 22 -11.37 -33.74 13.46
N PRO A 23 -12.60 -33.20 13.37
CA PRO A 23 -13.25 -33.04 12.08
C PRO A 23 -12.31 -32.23 11.17
N PRO A 24 -12.24 -32.54 9.86
CA PRO A 24 -11.49 -31.70 8.93
C PRO A 24 -12.03 -30.29 9.09
N ALA A 25 -11.16 -29.38 9.52
CA ALA A 25 -11.49 -27.96 9.61
C ALA A 25 -12.03 -27.56 8.24
N CYS A 26 -13.31 -27.19 8.18
CA CYS A 26 -13.89 -26.63 6.96
C CYS A 26 -12.97 -25.50 6.54
N ALA A 27 -12.45 -25.55 5.31
CA ALA A 27 -11.68 -24.44 4.77
C ALA A 27 -12.51 -23.17 4.99
N PRO A 28 -11.94 -22.11 5.59
CA PRO A 28 -12.69 -20.89 5.83
C PRO A 28 -13.25 -20.42 4.48
N ASN A 29 -14.57 -20.24 4.43
CA ASN A 29 -15.22 -19.73 3.25
C ASN A 29 -14.85 -18.24 3.15
N ILE A 30 -13.82 -17.96 2.37
CA ILE A 30 -13.34 -16.61 2.10
C ILE A 30 -13.88 -16.23 0.74
N ASP A 31 -14.70 -15.18 0.70
CA ASP A 31 -15.17 -14.59 -0.55
C ASP A 31 -14.19 -13.48 -1.01
N PRO A 32 -14.13 -13.17 -2.31
CA PRO A 32 -13.48 -11.95 -2.78
C PRO A 32 -14.05 -10.72 -2.08
N SER A 33 -13.21 -9.70 -1.87
CA SER A 33 -13.66 -8.48 -1.19
C SER A 33 -14.74 -7.75 -2.01
N PRO A 34 -15.71 -7.08 -1.35
CA PRO A 34 -16.70 -6.24 -2.02
C PRO A 34 -16.04 -5.22 -2.93
N VAL A 35 -16.59 -5.04 -4.14
CA VAL A 35 -16.03 -4.13 -5.14
C VAL A 35 -16.63 -2.73 -4.98
N LEU A 36 -15.75 -1.73 -4.89
CA LEU A 36 -16.06 -0.32 -4.97
C LEU A 36 -15.52 0.24 -6.28
N ASP A 37 -16.41 0.70 -7.15
CA ASP A 37 -16.02 1.45 -8.34
C ASP A 37 -15.53 2.84 -7.95
N VAL A 38 -14.31 3.17 -8.35
CA VAL A 38 -13.70 4.48 -8.15
C VAL A 38 -13.43 5.13 -9.50
N THR A 39 -13.34 6.45 -9.51
CA THR A 39 -12.94 7.19 -10.71
C THR A 39 -11.46 6.99 -11.00
N THR A 40 -11.05 7.30 -12.23
CA THR A 40 -9.63 7.43 -12.58
C THR A 40 -8.93 8.35 -11.56
N PRO A 41 -7.74 7.98 -11.07
CA PRO A 41 -6.97 8.83 -10.17
C PRO A 41 -6.65 10.17 -10.85
N GLY A 42 -6.51 11.23 -10.06
CA GLY A 42 -6.00 12.51 -10.55
C GLY A 42 -4.57 12.38 -11.09
N GLU A 43 -4.06 13.44 -11.74
CA GLU A 43 -2.68 13.47 -12.24
C GLU A 43 -1.64 13.29 -11.12
N ASP A 44 -2.02 13.59 -9.89
CA ASP A 44 -1.25 13.39 -8.66
C ASP A 44 -1.12 11.93 -8.23
N GLY A 45 -1.94 11.03 -8.79
CA GLY A 45 -1.96 9.62 -8.44
C GLY A 45 -2.44 9.35 -7.03
N ILE A 46 -3.17 10.28 -6.40
CA ILE A 46 -3.73 10.08 -5.05
C ILE A 46 -5.18 9.64 -5.15
N VAL A 47 -5.53 8.61 -4.37
CA VAL A 47 -6.90 8.16 -4.17
C VAL A 47 -7.27 8.39 -2.70
N SER A 48 -8.23 9.27 -2.47
CA SER A 48 -8.69 9.63 -1.12
C SER A 48 -10.06 9.01 -0.83
N LEU A 49 -10.14 8.23 0.25
CA LEU A 49 -11.36 7.57 0.71
C LEU A 49 -11.75 8.08 2.08
N VAL A 50 -12.96 8.63 2.23
CA VAL A 50 -13.55 8.89 3.55
C VAL A 50 -14.07 7.55 4.10
N VAL A 51 -13.33 6.92 5.01
CA VAL A 51 -13.55 5.50 5.38
C VAL A 51 -14.94 5.25 5.97
N GLN A 52 -15.53 6.23 6.66
CA GLN A 52 -16.89 6.10 7.22
C GLN A 52 -17.99 5.95 6.16
N ARG A 53 -17.72 6.29 4.90
CA ARG A 53 -18.68 6.08 3.80
C ARG A 53 -18.73 4.62 3.34
N TYR A 54 -17.79 3.80 3.81
CA TYR A 54 -17.60 2.42 3.40
C TYR A 54 -17.70 1.51 4.64
N PRO A 55 -18.87 0.91 4.90
CA PRO A 55 -19.09 0.09 6.10
C PRO A 55 -18.03 -1.00 6.30
N ASP A 56 -17.58 -1.63 5.21
CA ASP A 56 -16.55 -2.67 5.25
C ASP A 56 -15.16 -2.13 5.64
N LEU A 57 -14.83 -0.88 5.33
CA LEU A 57 -13.59 -0.26 5.80
C LEU A 57 -13.73 0.42 7.17
N SER A 58 -14.95 0.70 7.64
CA SER A 58 -15.15 1.32 8.96
C SER A 58 -14.90 0.37 10.13
N ARG A 59 -14.80 -0.95 9.87
CA ARG A 59 -14.67 -2.01 10.87
C ARG A 59 -13.36 -2.76 10.69
N ALA A 60 -12.64 -2.97 11.80
CA ALA A 60 -11.48 -3.85 11.80
C ALA A 60 -11.89 -5.27 11.33
N GLY A 61 -11.00 -5.90 10.57
CA GLY A 61 -11.22 -7.17 9.87
C GLY A 61 -11.88 -7.04 8.49
N GLY A 62 -12.26 -5.84 8.06
CA GLY A 62 -12.94 -5.64 6.78
C GLY A 62 -12.01 -5.25 5.62
N SER A 63 -12.54 -5.34 4.40
CA SER A 63 -11.80 -5.05 3.17
C SER A 63 -12.73 -4.61 2.04
N VAL A 64 -12.16 -3.92 1.04
CA VAL A 64 -12.81 -3.64 -0.24
C VAL A 64 -11.81 -3.76 -1.38
N THR A 65 -12.31 -4.07 -2.58
CA THR A 65 -11.55 -3.93 -3.82
C THR A 65 -11.91 -2.62 -4.50
N LEU A 66 -10.96 -1.72 -4.67
CA LEU A 66 -11.10 -0.55 -5.51
C LEU A 66 -10.93 -0.97 -6.97
N ARG A 67 -11.98 -0.75 -7.78
CA ARG A 67 -11.94 -1.02 -9.21
C ARG A 67 -11.89 0.29 -9.98
N PHE A 68 -10.83 0.43 -10.79
CA PHE A 68 -10.64 1.59 -11.65
C PHE A 68 -11.23 1.34 -13.04
N PRO A 69 -11.58 2.40 -13.79
CA PRO A 69 -11.97 2.27 -15.19
C PRO A 69 -10.83 1.63 -15.98
N LYS A 70 -11.12 0.69 -16.88
CA LYS A 70 -10.09 -0.07 -17.61
C LYS A 70 -9.17 0.84 -18.42
N GLU A 71 -9.72 1.92 -18.96
CA GLU A 71 -9.03 2.95 -19.72
C GLU A 71 -7.97 3.71 -18.91
N SER A 72 -8.04 3.69 -17.57
CA SER A 72 -7.02 4.31 -16.71
C SER A 72 -5.68 3.58 -16.74
N GLY A 73 -5.67 2.29 -17.12
CA GLY A 73 -4.48 1.43 -17.02
C GLY A 73 -4.07 1.09 -15.57
N GLN A 74 -4.78 1.59 -14.56
CA GLN A 74 -4.53 1.32 -13.16
C GLN A 74 -5.09 -0.05 -12.76
N GLU A 75 -4.29 -0.87 -12.07
CA GLU A 75 -4.76 -2.13 -11.50
C GLU A 75 -5.70 -1.92 -10.32
N ASN A 76 -6.56 -2.91 -10.07
CA ASN A 76 -7.46 -2.90 -8.93
C ASN A 76 -6.69 -3.11 -7.63
N LEU A 77 -7.15 -2.45 -6.56
CA LEU A 77 -6.48 -2.46 -5.26
C LEU A 77 -7.32 -3.13 -4.21
N LEU A 78 -6.72 -4.00 -3.42
CA LEU A 78 -7.30 -4.54 -2.21
C LEU A 78 -6.93 -3.62 -1.06
N VAL A 79 -7.92 -2.95 -0.48
CA VAL A 79 -7.76 -2.17 0.75
C VAL A 79 -8.26 -3.02 1.91
N VAL A 80 -7.43 -3.22 2.94
CA VAL A 80 -7.76 -4.00 4.13
C VAL A 80 -7.61 -3.17 5.40
N HIS A 81 -8.46 -3.42 6.38
CA HIS A 81 -8.46 -2.77 7.69
C HIS A 81 -8.20 -3.83 8.77
N PRO A 82 -6.96 -4.27 9.01
CA PRO A 82 -6.63 -5.34 9.97
C PRO A 82 -6.98 -4.97 11.42
N SER A 83 -6.75 -3.72 11.82
CA SER A 83 -6.92 -3.24 13.18
C SER A 83 -7.15 -1.74 13.20
N ALA A 84 -7.62 -1.20 14.33
CA ALA A 84 -7.93 0.22 14.49
C ALA A 84 -6.84 1.14 13.90
N ASP A 85 -7.29 2.11 13.11
CA ASP A 85 -6.49 3.14 12.45
C ASP A 85 -5.37 2.61 11.52
N THR A 86 -5.34 1.31 11.25
CA THR A 86 -4.33 0.65 10.44
C THR A 86 -4.96 0.13 9.15
N TYR A 87 -4.41 0.54 8.02
CA TYR A 87 -4.84 0.08 6.71
C TYR A 87 -3.64 -0.39 5.90
N ALA A 88 -3.86 -1.41 5.07
CA ALA A 88 -2.89 -1.82 4.06
C ALA A 88 -3.56 -1.87 2.69
N VAL A 89 -2.77 -1.59 1.65
CA VAL A 89 -3.25 -1.56 0.27
C VAL A 89 -2.34 -2.41 -0.58
N LEU A 90 -2.92 -3.43 -1.21
CA LEU A 90 -2.22 -4.43 -2.03
C LEU A 90 -2.85 -4.50 -3.42
N SER A 91 -2.19 -5.16 -4.36
CA SER A 91 -2.85 -5.58 -5.61
C SER A 91 -4.05 -6.48 -5.28
N ALA A 92 -5.21 -6.21 -5.88
CA ALA A 92 -6.38 -7.06 -5.77
C ALA A 92 -6.30 -8.32 -6.66
N THR A 93 -5.17 -8.56 -7.31
CA THR A 93 -4.98 -9.65 -8.27
C THR A 93 -3.96 -10.64 -7.74
N CYS A 94 -4.38 -11.89 -7.52
CA CYS A 94 -3.47 -12.95 -7.08
C CYS A 94 -2.38 -13.18 -8.12
N THR A 95 -1.12 -13.16 -7.69
CA THR A 95 0.07 -13.41 -8.54
C THR A 95 0.22 -14.84 -9.03
N HIS A 96 -0.62 -15.78 -8.58
CA HIS A 96 -0.64 -17.15 -9.08
C HIS A 96 -1.31 -17.23 -10.47
N VAL A 97 -2.62 -16.95 -10.53
CA VAL A 97 -3.42 -17.09 -11.77
C VAL A 97 -4.39 -15.93 -12.01
N GLY A 98 -4.26 -14.83 -11.26
CA GLY A 98 -5.04 -13.61 -11.48
C GLY A 98 -6.45 -13.58 -10.87
N CYS A 99 -6.73 -14.44 -9.88
CA CYS A 99 -8.01 -14.37 -9.15
C CYS A 99 -8.14 -13.09 -8.31
N PRO A 100 -9.36 -12.59 -8.09
CA PRO A 100 -9.60 -11.46 -7.19
C PRO A 100 -9.30 -11.86 -5.73
N MET A 101 -8.76 -10.93 -4.97
CA MET A 101 -8.34 -11.15 -3.58
C MET A 101 -9.44 -10.85 -2.54
N GLY A 102 -9.43 -11.62 -1.47
CA GLY A 102 -10.21 -11.43 -0.24
C GLY A 102 -9.31 -11.08 0.96
N PHE A 103 -9.92 -10.93 2.13
CA PHE A 103 -9.23 -10.69 3.40
C PHE A 103 -9.88 -11.55 4.49
N ASP A 104 -9.07 -12.28 5.28
CA ASP A 104 -9.58 -13.15 6.35
C ASP A 104 -9.62 -12.47 7.72
N GLY A 105 -9.36 -11.16 7.75
CA GLY A 105 -9.20 -10.35 8.96
C GLY A 105 -7.73 -10.21 9.40
N THR A 106 -6.83 -11.04 8.87
CA THR A 106 -5.40 -11.02 9.21
C THR A 106 -4.51 -10.92 7.97
N GLU A 107 -4.80 -11.71 6.93
CA GLU A 107 -4.00 -11.85 5.71
C GLU A 107 -4.85 -11.60 4.46
N ALA A 108 -4.21 -11.15 3.38
CA ALA A 108 -4.82 -11.14 2.07
C ALA A 108 -4.87 -12.58 1.54
N VAL A 109 -6.05 -13.05 1.14
CA VAL A 109 -6.26 -14.45 0.75
C VAL A 109 -6.89 -14.54 -0.63
N CYS A 110 -6.33 -15.40 -1.47
CA CYS A 110 -6.91 -15.75 -2.76
C CYS A 110 -7.91 -16.91 -2.56
N PRO A 111 -9.21 -16.70 -2.77
CA PRO A 111 -10.24 -17.71 -2.50
C PRO A 111 -10.22 -18.88 -3.49
N CYS A 112 -9.56 -18.74 -4.64
CA CYS A 112 -9.50 -19.80 -5.65
C CYS A 112 -8.67 -21.02 -5.24
N HIS A 113 -7.47 -20.78 -4.69
CA HIS A 113 -6.50 -21.83 -4.35
C HIS A 113 -5.81 -21.58 -2.99
N LEU A 114 -6.35 -20.65 -2.21
CA LEU A 114 -5.93 -20.32 -0.85
C LEU A 114 -4.50 -19.79 -0.74
N SER A 115 -3.93 -19.22 -1.81
CA SER A 115 -2.68 -18.45 -1.66
C SER A 115 -2.89 -17.35 -0.63
N LYS A 116 -1.95 -17.19 0.28
CA LYS A 116 -2.00 -16.15 1.31
C LYS A 116 -0.81 -15.22 1.20
N PHE A 117 -1.07 -13.97 1.58
CA PHE A 117 -0.10 -12.92 1.58
C PHE A 117 -0.22 -12.11 2.87
N SER A 118 0.93 -11.76 3.44
CA SER A 118 1.00 -10.80 4.54
C SER A 118 0.60 -9.40 4.06
N LEU A 119 0.41 -8.49 5.01
CA LEU A 119 -0.04 -7.12 4.73
C LEU A 119 1.00 -6.25 4.00
N ASP A 120 2.27 -6.66 4.02
CA ASP A 120 3.38 -6.13 3.22
C ASP A 120 3.57 -6.91 1.90
N GLY A 121 2.61 -7.74 1.52
CA GLY A 121 2.54 -8.41 0.22
C GLY A 121 3.34 -9.71 0.10
N GLN A 122 4.12 -10.11 1.11
CA GLN A 122 4.92 -11.34 1.03
C GLN A 122 4.03 -12.59 0.99
N VAL A 123 4.44 -13.58 0.22
CA VAL A 123 3.75 -14.88 0.16
C VAL A 123 3.93 -15.60 1.50
N THR A 124 2.83 -15.90 2.18
CA THR A 124 2.81 -16.70 3.40
C THR A 124 2.25 -18.10 3.17
N GLN A 125 1.50 -18.29 2.08
CA GLN A 125 1.02 -19.59 1.65
C GLN A 125 1.00 -19.72 0.13
N GLU A 126 1.67 -20.76 -0.37
CA GLU A 126 1.63 -21.21 -1.77
C GLU A 126 0.18 -21.60 -2.17
N PRO A 127 -0.19 -21.61 -3.47
CA PRO A 127 0.63 -21.78 -4.68
C PRO A 127 1.25 -20.52 -5.30
N ALA A 128 0.89 -19.31 -4.86
CA ALA A 128 1.59 -18.12 -5.35
C ALA A 128 3.07 -18.16 -4.91
N THR A 129 3.98 -17.71 -5.76
CA THR A 129 5.42 -17.64 -5.45
C THR A 129 6.01 -16.24 -5.62
N VAL A 130 5.19 -15.29 -6.09
CA VAL A 130 5.54 -13.90 -6.30
C VAL A 130 4.76 -13.03 -5.31
N PRO A 131 5.40 -12.15 -4.53
CA PRO A 131 4.72 -11.21 -3.64
C PRO A 131 3.70 -10.33 -4.37
N LEU A 132 2.64 -9.92 -3.67
CA LEU A 132 1.74 -8.88 -4.16
C LEU A 132 2.46 -7.53 -4.13
N LYS A 133 2.19 -6.71 -5.14
CA LYS A 133 2.53 -5.29 -5.09
C LYS A 133 1.77 -4.62 -3.95
N THR A 134 2.44 -3.76 -3.20
CA THR A 134 1.83 -2.92 -2.17
C THR A 134 1.79 -1.45 -2.60
N TYR A 135 0.95 -0.66 -1.93
CA TYR A 135 0.77 0.76 -2.20
C TYR A 135 0.87 1.53 -0.89
N VAL A 136 1.57 2.67 -0.94
CA VAL A 136 1.67 3.54 0.22
C VAL A 136 0.30 4.13 0.51
N ALA A 137 -0.18 3.97 1.73
CA ALA A 137 -1.40 4.58 2.20
C ALA A 137 -1.22 5.21 3.58
N THR A 138 -1.87 6.34 3.80
CA THR A 138 -1.87 7.05 5.09
C THR A 138 -3.31 7.26 5.54
N TYR A 139 -3.61 6.88 6.78
CA TYR A 139 -4.91 7.12 7.39
C TYR A 139 -4.81 8.26 8.41
N ASN A 140 -5.71 9.24 8.29
CA ASN A 140 -5.87 10.27 9.31
C ASN A 140 -7.13 9.99 10.14
N ALA A 141 -6.98 9.68 11.42
CA ALA A 141 -8.10 9.39 12.31
C ALA A 141 -9.00 10.60 12.59
N GLY A 142 -8.45 11.83 12.53
CA GLY A 142 -9.19 13.07 12.77
C GLY A 142 -10.17 13.42 11.66
N THR A 143 -9.74 13.26 10.40
CA THR A 143 -10.57 13.50 9.20
C THR A 143 -11.21 12.23 8.65
N GLN A 144 -10.77 11.06 9.12
CA GLN A 144 -11.19 9.73 8.67
C GLN A 144 -10.93 9.50 7.18
N VAL A 145 -9.89 10.14 6.64
CA VAL A 145 -9.47 10.00 5.25
C VAL A 145 -8.32 9.00 5.17
N LEU A 146 -8.47 8.00 4.30
CA LEU A 146 -7.41 7.13 3.82
C LEU A 146 -6.92 7.67 2.46
N SER A 147 -5.68 8.13 2.42
CA SER A 147 -5.01 8.59 1.20
C SER A 147 -4.09 7.50 0.68
N ILE A 148 -4.35 7.00 -0.51
CA ILE A 148 -3.57 5.95 -1.19
C ILE A 148 -2.78 6.63 -2.30
N ASN A 149 -1.47 6.48 -2.28
CA ASN A 149 -0.60 7.00 -3.31
C ASN A 149 -0.28 5.87 -4.31
N LEU A 150 -0.80 6.01 -5.52
CA LEU A 150 -0.62 5.04 -6.60
C LEU A 150 0.76 5.11 -7.26
N LYS A 151 1.46 6.21 -7.02
CA LYS A 151 2.78 6.51 -7.56
C LYS A 151 3.90 6.32 -6.53
N ALA A 152 3.57 6.33 -5.23
CA ALA A 152 4.51 6.01 -4.17
C ALA A 152 4.43 4.53 -3.79
N GLY A 153 5.58 3.93 -3.51
CA GLY A 153 5.68 2.49 -3.30
C GLY A 153 6.20 1.74 -4.52
N SER A 154 7.25 2.24 -5.18
CA SER A 154 8.24 1.24 -5.53
C SER A 154 8.80 0.73 -4.21
N ASP A 155 8.61 -0.54 -3.90
CA ASP A 155 9.25 -1.28 -2.78
C ASP A 155 10.80 -1.35 -2.95
N ASN A 156 11.38 -0.33 -3.59
CA ASN A 156 12.75 -0.08 -3.98
C ASN A 156 13.01 1.43 -4.08
N PHE A 157 12.40 2.27 -3.23
CA PHE A 157 12.82 3.67 -3.19
C PHE A 157 14.32 3.71 -2.85
N PRO A 158 15.17 4.39 -3.64
CA PRO A 158 16.61 4.26 -3.53
C PRO A 158 17.09 4.56 -2.11
N SER A 159 17.96 3.69 -1.61
CA SER A 159 18.56 3.86 -0.29
C SER A 159 19.50 5.05 -0.27
N VAL A 160 19.75 5.60 0.92
CA VAL A 160 20.80 6.60 1.11
C VAL A 160 22.16 5.92 0.99
N VAL A 161 22.92 6.29 -0.04
CA VAL A 161 24.30 5.86 -0.27
C VAL A 161 25.18 7.11 -0.27
N ASP A 162 26.20 7.15 0.59
CA ASP A 162 27.08 8.31 0.77
C ASP A 162 26.34 9.64 1.01
N GLY A 163 25.26 9.56 1.82
CA GLY A 163 24.42 10.73 2.12
C GLY A 163 23.57 11.20 0.94
N LYS A 164 23.35 10.37 -0.08
CA LYS A 164 22.59 10.73 -1.27
C LYS A 164 21.57 9.68 -1.66
N VAL A 165 20.48 10.13 -2.26
CA VAL A 165 19.45 9.31 -2.90
C VAL A 165 19.45 9.66 -4.39
N THR A 166 19.60 8.64 -5.24
CA THR A 166 19.63 8.82 -6.70
C THR A 166 18.33 8.30 -7.30
N LEU A 167 17.58 9.19 -7.95
CA LEU A 167 16.30 8.92 -8.60
C LEU A 167 16.51 8.97 -10.12
N THR A 168 16.69 7.81 -10.75
CA THR A 168 16.91 7.76 -12.21
C THR A 168 15.63 8.08 -12.97
N PHE A 169 15.73 8.71 -14.15
CA PHE A 169 14.54 8.95 -14.99
C PHE A 169 13.94 7.69 -15.59
N ALA A 170 14.71 6.59 -15.63
CA ALA A 170 14.20 5.29 -16.03
C ALA A 170 13.23 4.72 -14.98
N GLU A 171 13.56 4.89 -13.70
CA GLU A 171 12.74 4.40 -12.57
C GLU A 171 11.66 5.42 -12.16
N PHE A 172 11.93 6.72 -12.33
CA PHE A 172 11.07 7.82 -11.91
C PHE A 172 10.82 8.79 -13.09
N PRO A 173 10.10 8.36 -14.14
CA PRO A 173 9.90 9.16 -15.35
C PRO A 173 9.10 10.44 -15.13
N ASP A 174 8.26 10.49 -14.09
CA ASP A 174 7.46 11.69 -13.74
C ASP A 174 8.36 12.90 -13.46
N LEU A 175 9.59 12.69 -12.97
CA LEU A 175 10.55 13.77 -12.76
C LEU A 175 11.09 14.38 -14.06
N GLN A 176 10.74 13.88 -15.24
CA GLN A 176 11.06 14.55 -16.51
C GLN A 176 10.03 15.63 -16.88
N ASN A 177 8.81 15.52 -16.34
CA ASN A 177 7.68 16.38 -16.70
C ASN A 177 7.57 17.56 -15.76
N THR A 178 7.46 18.78 -16.29
CA THR A 178 7.22 19.97 -15.46
C THR A 178 5.96 19.80 -14.61
N GLY A 179 6.06 20.04 -13.30
CA GLY A 179 4.99 19.78 -12.34
C GLY A 179 4.96 18.33 -11.81
N GLY A 180 5.74 17.43 -12.40
CA GLY A 180 5.87 16.05 -11.94
C GLY A 180 6.54 15.96 -10.57
N MET A 181 6.20 14.90 -9.84
CA MET A 181 6.73 14.66 -8.51
C MET A 181 6.94 13.17 -8.26
N VAL A 182 7.79 12.88 -7.29
CA VAL A 182 7.86 11.56 -6.65
C VAL A 182 7.95 11.74 -5.14
N SER A 183 7.42 10.78 -4.40
CA SER A 183 7.61 10.68 -2.96
C SER A 183 7.95 9.25 -2.56
N GLY A 184 8.78 9.10 -1.53
CA GLY A 184 9.13 7.79 -0.99
C GLY A 184 10.00 7.91 0.26
N ASN A 185 10.22 6.79 0.93
CA ASN A 185 11.01 6.71 2.16
C ASN A 185 12.37 6.06 1.85
N PRO A 186 13.47 6.82 1.73
CA PRO A 186 14.78 6.25 1.50
C PRO A 186 15.22 5.43 2.71
N THR A 187 15.57 4.16 2.49
CA THR A 187 16.26 3.36 3.51
C THR A 187 17.55 4.07 3.93
N GLY A 188 17.75 4.28 5.23
CA GLY A 188 18.85 5.07 5.78
C GLY A 188 18.47 6.51 6.16
N TYR A 189 17.41 7.08 5.57
CA TYR A 189 16.79 8.33 6.06
C TYR A 189 15.62 8.04 7.00
N GLY A 190 14.78 7.07 6.65
CA GLY A 190 13.70 6.56 7.50
C GLY A 190 12.43 7.41 7.53
N LYS A 191 12.35 8.48 6.72
CA LYS A 191 11.16 9.32 6.56
C LYS A 191 10.85 9.53 5.09
N THR A 192 9.61 9.86 4.78
CA THR A 192 9.22 10.22 3.41
C THR A 192 9.90 11.54 3.02
N ILE A 193 10.40 11.59 1.79
CA ILE A 193 10.79 12.82 1.11
C ILE A 193 9.89 13.02 -0.11
N PHE A 194 9.68 14.27 -0.48
CA PHE A 194 9.04 14.66 -1.74
C PHE A 194 10.08 15.30 -2.64
N VAL A 195 10.07 14.96 -3.92
CA VAL A 195 10.90 15.59 -4.96
C VAL A 195 9.98 16.09 -6.07
N PHE A 196 10.05 17.38 -6.36
CA PHE A 196 9.20 18.06 -7.34
C PHE A 196 10.04 18.62 -8.48
N LYS A 197 9.58 18.49 -9.72
CA LYS A 197 10.05 19.30 -10.85
C LYS A 197 9.23 20.57 -10.96
N LEU A 198 9.85 21.71 -10.70
CA LEU A 198 9.19 23.02 -10.68
C LEU A 198 9.00 23.61 -12.09
N ALA A 199 8.15 24.63 -12.18
CA ALA A 199 7.79 25.31 -13.44
C ALA A 199 8.99 25.95 -14.16
N ASP A 200 9.99 26.39 -13.40
CA ASP A 200 11.25 26.95 -13.91
C ASP A 200 12.25 25.87 -14.36
N GLY A 201 11.86 24.59 -14.29
CA GLY A 201 12.66 23.43 -14.67
C GLY A 201 13.58 22.91 -13.55
N SER A 202 13.71 23.64 -12.43
CA SER A 202 14.50 23.23 -11.27
C SER A 202 13.83 22.10 -10.48
N TYR A 203 14.56 21.52 -9.53
CA TYR A 203 14.04 20.49 -8.64
C TYR A 203 14.04 20.97 -7.19
N SER A 204 12.96 20.68 -6.49
CA SER A 204 12.89 20.83 -5.04
C SER A 204 12.83 19.47 -4.38
N ALA A 205 13.45 19.32 -3.21
CA ALA A 205 13.33 18.15 -2.38
C ALA A 205 13.09 18.56 -0.92
N VAL A 206 12.07 18.00 -0.28
CA VAL A 206 11.63 18.38 1.06
C VAL A 206 11.27 17.17 1.92
N ASP A 207 11.46 17.31 3.23
CA ASP A 207 11.06 16.32 4.24
C ASP A 207 9.56 16.34 4.44
N SER A 208 8.98 15.18 4.74
CA SER A 208 7.57 15.01 5.08
C SER A 208 7.24 15.42 6.51
N VAL A 209 8.21 15.74 7.37
CA VAL A 209 7.94 16.04 8.78
C VAL A 209 7.50 17.48 9.00
N CYS A 210 6.23 17.66 9.38
CA CYS A 210 5.68 18.95 9.79
C CYS A 210 6.47 19.52 10.97
N THR A 211 6.93 20.75 10.83
CA THR A 211 7.75 21.44 11.83
C THR A 211 7.02 21.90 13.09
N HIS A 212 5.70 21.73 13.15
CA HIS A 212 4.92 22.02 14.36
C HIS A 212 5.13 20.93 15.43
N GLN A 213 4.63 19.72 15.18
CA GLN A 213 4.63 18.60 16.13
C GLN A 213 5.05 17.26 15.51
N GLY A 214 5.63 17.29 14.30
CA GLY A 214 6.25 16.12 13.69
C GLY A 214 5.31 15.18 12.94
N CYS A 215 4.03 15.55 12.74
CA CYS A 215 3.13 14.80 11.85
C CYS A 215 3.70 14.74 10.43
N GLU A 216 3.45 13.63 9.73
CA GLU A 216 3.79 13.50 8.32
C GLU A 216 2.82 14.35 7.47
N VAL A 217 3.36 15.15 6.56
CA VAL A 217 2.61 15.93 5.57
C VAL A 217 2.45 15.12 4.28
N GLY A 218 1.31 15.29 3.62
CA GLY A 218 1.04 14.71 2.29
C GLY A 218 0.93 15.81 1.24
N PHE A 219 1.21 15.51 -0.02
CA PHE A 219 0.90 16.44 -1.12
C PHE A 219 -0.58 16.37 -1.48
N ASP A 220 -1.23 17.53 -1.51
CA ASP A 220 -2.61 17.72 -1.96
C ASP A 220 -2.59 18.50 -3.28
N ALA A 221 -2.97 17.86 -4.37
CA ALA A 221 -2.93 18.49 -5.69
C ALA A 221 -4.06 19.49 -5.93
N GLY A 222 -5.14 19.44 -5.14
CA GLY A 222 -6.19 20.45 -5.18
C GLY A 222 -5.72 21.79 -4.62
N LEU A 223 -4.85 21.73 -3.61
CA LEU A 223 -4.18 22.90 -3.03
C LEU A 223 -2.86 23.26 -3.73
N ASP A 224 -2.26 22.29 -4.45
CA ASP A 224 -0.89 22.36 -4.96
C ASP A 224 0.16 22.57 -3.84
N GLU A 225 -0.13 22.01 -2.66
CA GLU A 225 0.64 22.20 -1.42
C GLU A 225 0.82 20.90 -0.63
N LEU A 226 1.80 20.88 0.26
CA LEU A 226 1.98 19.85 1.27
C LEU A 226 1.12 20.18 2.49
N LEU A 227 0.09 19.38 2.74
CA LEU A 227 -0.84 19.57 3.84
C LEU A 227 -0.48 18.66 5.02
N CYS A 228 -0.32 19.28 6.20
CA CYS A 228 -0.25 18.57 7.47
C CYS A 228 -1.68 18.23 7.92
N PRO A 229 -2.03 16.95 8.07
CA PRO A 229 -3.41 16.56 8.32
C PRO A 229 -3.78 16.65 9.82
N CYS A 230 -2.84 17.06 10.69
CA CYS A 230 -3.08 17.21 12.14
C CYS A 230 -3.77 18.53 12.50
N HIS A 231 -3.25 19.65 11.99
CA HIS A 231 -3.74 20.99 12.32
C HIS A 231 -3.82 21.90 11.08
N ALA A 232 -3.89 21.28 9.90
CA ALA A 232 -4.03 21.93 8.60
C ALA A 232 -2.94 22.95 8.22
N SER A 233 -1.75 22.88 8.83
CA SER A 233 -0.61 23.65 8.33
C SER A 233 -0.28 23.22 6.90
N THR A 234 -0.10 24.16 6.00
CA THR A 234 0.35 23.86 4.63
C THR A 234 1.75 24.39 4.38
N PHE A 235 2.41 23.77 3.41
CA PHE A 235 3.74 24.14 2.95
C PHE A 235 3.76 24.10 1.43
N SER A 236 4.46 25.02 0.79
CA SER A 236 4.69 24.97 -0.65
C SER A 236 5.49 23.72 -1.05
N LYS A 237 5.54 23.44 -2.35
CA LYS A 237 6.45 22.43 -2.94
C LYS A 237 7.94 22.70 -2.67
N THR A 238 8.30 23.91 -2.25
CA THR A 238 9.66 24.29 -1.83
C THR A 238 9.87 24.25 -0.31
N GLY A 239 8.86 23.79 0.44
CA GLY A 239 8.90 23.65 1.90
C GLY A 239 8.59 24.93 2.67
N VAL A 240 8.18 26.01 1.99
CA VAL A 240 7.85 27.28 2.64
C VAL A 240 6.49 27.16 3.32
N VAL A 241 6.42 27.46 4.62
CA VAL A 241 5.17 27.35 5.40
C VAL A 241 4.20 28.48 5.04
N ASP A 242 2.91 28.15 4.91
CA ASP A 242 1.85 29.16 4.89
C ASP A 242 1.61 29.66 6.33
N PRO A 243 1.67 30.99 6.58
CA PRO A 243 1.40 31.57 7.90
C PRO A 243 -0.02 31.32 8.45
N GLY A 244 -0.97 30.80 7.65
CA GLY A 244 -2.33 30.49 8.09
C GLY A 244 -2.47 29.27 9.01
N GLY A 245 -1.41 28.48 9.18
CA GLY A 245 -1.42 27.22 9.94
C GLY A 245 -0.79 27.28 11.34
N ALA A 246 -0.76 26.13 12.01
CA ALA A 246 -0.10 25.98 13.32
C ALA A 246 1.44 25.91 13.23
N ALA A 247 1.98 25.55 12.07
CA ALA A 247 3.42 25.53 11.85
C ALA A 247 3.90 26.93 11.50
N THR A 248 5.04 27.34 12.05
CA THR A 248 5.64 28.65 11.82
C THR A 248 7.06 28.55 11.24
N VAL A 249 7.50 27.34 10.88
CA VAL A 249 8.85 27.04 10.39
C VAL A 249 8.73 26.25 9.10
N ASN A 250 9.55 26.56 8.09
CA ASN A 250 9.60 25.83 6.83
C ASN A 250 10.01 24.37 7.04
N LEU A 251 9.56 23.47 6.15
CA LEU A 251 10.02 22.08 6.14
C LEU A 251 11.54 22.02 5.94
N LYS A 252 12.16 20.95 6.46
CA LYS A 252 13.55 20.62 6.11
C LYS A 252 13.61 20.42 4.60
N THR A 253 14.55 21.08 3.95
CA THR A 253 14.81 20.92 2.51
C THR A 253 16.11 20.14 2.29
N PHE A 254 16.21 19.52 1.13
CA PHE A 254 17.39 18.82 0.67
C PHE A 254 17.86 19.44 -0.65
N THR A 255 19.18 19.44 -0.85
CA THR A 255 19.73 19.86 -2.14
C THR A 255 19.42 18.81 -3.19
N ALA A 256 18.68 19.18 -4.23
CA ALA A 256 18.42 18.36 -5.40
C ALA A 256 19.18 18.89 -6.62
N THR A 257 19.97 18.03 -7.26
CA THR A 257 20.69 18.34 -8.50
C THR A 257 20.32 17.32 -9.56
N ALA A 258 20.16 17.75 -10.81
CA ALA A 258 19.80 16.84 -11.90
C ALA A 258 20.83 16.88 -13.03
N ASP A 259 20.96 15.76 -13.73
CA ASP A 259 21.70 15.62 -14.97
C ASP A 259 20.85 14.89 -16.02
N ALA A 260 21.47 14.37 -17.09
CA ALA A 260 20.76 13.66 -18.15
C ALA A 260 20.16 12.30 -17.71
N SER A 261 20.60 11.75 -16.59
CA SER A 261 20.24 10.41 -16.11
C SER A 261 19.17 10.41 -15.02
N GLY A 262 19.06 11.50 -14.25
CA GLY A 262 18.10 11.59 -13.15
C GLY A 262 18.33 12.76 -12.20
N VAL A 263 17.77 12.63 -11.01
CA VAL A 263 17.88 13.59 -9.90
C VAL A 263 18.62 12.95 -8.73
N VAL A 264 19.60 13.65 -8.18
CA VAL A 264 20.34 13.26 -6.98
C VAL A 264 19.96 14.21 -5.85
N VAL A 265 19.47 13.65 -4.75
CA VAL A 265 19.08 14.38 -3.55
C VAL A 265 20.12 14.14 -2.45
N SER A 266 20.66 15.22 -1.88
CA SER A 266 21.62 15.14 -0.77
C SER A 266 20.90 15.13 0.57
N ILE A 267 20.94 13.98 1.24
CA ILE A 267 20.37 13.71 2.56
C ILE A 267 21.49 13.89 3.59
N ALA A 268 21.78 15.15 3.93
CA ALA A 268 22.68 15.52 5.03
C ALA A 268 21.88 16.03 6.25
#